data_AF-A0A7Z9SYZ2-F1
#
_entry.id   AF-A0A7Z9SYZ2-F1
#
_cell.length_a   1.000
_cell.length_b   1.000
_cell.length_c   1.000
_cell.angle_alpha   90.00
_cell.angle_beta   90.00
_cell.angle_gamma   90.00
#
_symmetry.space_group_name_H-M   'P 1'
#
loop_
_entity.id
_entity.type
_entity.pdbx_description
1 polymer ?
#
loop_
_entity_poly.entity_id
_entity_poly.type
_entity_poly.pdbx_seq_one_letter_code
_entity_poly.pdbx_strand_id
1 'polypeptide(L)'
;MRRLLPLFIIFSAFATAQVSVVVSVDKKKINQSQYITFEVQVEGSDGFPQVDLSVIKDFAIAGGPSQSSSYQMYNNKVTTAFTLSWNLRPKKNGKLLIPSLKVKVDGKNYITKPISIQVSKSPKSRSQRKQQPEPETEYIFLKSSTDKREAYIGEQITVEFLLYTQVSINDLSISQKPQGIGFWKEELQSPRSPKFRLREQEGVRYNVASLGKIALFPTETGQLTLDPMVVNATVSSRSINRMPTFDDFRFGDPFSIFPQTERIRLESEPIELTIHPLPLDGRPVNYSQAVGQFSLSTYIDSSEVEVNKAVTFKVELKGSGNLNLIEISEPDFPVGVDIFDRKRPLFDRDVFRDDFTGVKRWEYIIMPR
;
A
#
# COMPACT_ATOMS: atom_id res chain seq x y z
N MET A 1 11.32 -84.18 13.44
CA MET A 1 10.33 -83.22 12.91
C MET A 1 10.74 -81.80 13.30
N ARG A 2 11.29 -81.02 12.36
CA ARG A 2 11.68 -79.62 12.58
C ARG A 2 10.99 -78.81 11.48
N ARG A 3 9.94 -78.08 11.83
CA ARG A 3 9.13 -77.29 10.89
C ARG A 3 9.94 -76.06 10.45
N LEU A 4 10.21 -75.95 9.14
CA LEU A 4 10.75 -74.74 8.51
C LEU A 4 9.59 -73.77 8.23
N LEU A 5 9.69 -72.56 8.76
CA LEU A 5 8.75 -71.45 8.55
C LEU A 5 9.19 -70.66 7.31
N PRO A 6 8.32 -70.32 6.34
CA PRO A 6 8.73 -69.47 5.23
C PRO A 6 8.76 -67.99 5.68
N LEU A 7 9.91 -67.36 5.51
CA LEU A 7 10.13 -65.93 5.73
C LEU A 7 9.49 -65.14 4.57
N PHE A 8 8.39 -64.45 4.85
CA PHE A 8 7.70 -63.58 3.88
C PHE A 8 8.42 -62.22 3.84
N ILE A 9 9.25 -61.99 2.81
CA ILE A 9 9.88 -60.70 2.55
C ILE A 9 8.82 -59.76 1.99
N ILE A 10 8.36 -58.81 2.82
CA ILE A 10 7.48 -57.71 2.41
C ILE A 10 8.36 -56.71 1.62
N PHE A 11 8.20 -56.71 0.31
CA PHE A 11 8.80 -55.70 -0.57
C PHE A 11 8.01 -54.39 -0.43
N SER A 12 8.42 -53.52 0.49
CA SER A 12 7.89 -52.15 0.58
C SER A 12 8.31 -51.37 -0.66
N ALA A 13 7.39 -51.22 -1.62
CA ALA A 13 7.53 -50.27 -2.70
C ALA A 13 7.47 -48.84 -2.11
N PHE A 14 8.63 -48.18 -2.01
CA PHE A 14 8.69 -46.74 -1.75
C PHE A 14 8.08 -46.01 -2.96
N ALA A 15 6.82 -45.59 -2.83
CA ALA A 15 6.22 -44.63 -3.74
C ALA A 15 6.94 -43.29 -3.55
N THR A 16 7.88 -42.97 -4.44
CA THR A 16 8.49 -41.64 -4.50
C THR A 16 7.42 -40.63 -4.94
N ALA A 17 7.27 -39.54 -4.19
CA ALA A 17 6.39 -38.45 -4.59
C ALA A 17 6.89 -37.89 -5.94
N GLN A 18 6.02 -37.88 -6.94
CA GLN A 18 6.38 -37.40 -8.27
C GLN A 18 6.43 -35.87 -8.25
N VAL A 19 7.63 -35.30 -8.37
CA VAL A 19 7.84 -33.85 -8.46
C VAL A 19 7.20 -33.33 -9.75
N SER A 20 6.29 -32.36 -9.62
CA SER A 20 5.63 -31.70 -10.75
C SER A 20 6.17 -30.28 -10.90
N VAL A 21 6.39 -29.82 -12.14
CA VAL A 21 6.82 -28.45 -12.44
C VAL A 21 5.87 -27.84 -13.46
N VAL A 22 5.20 -26.75 -13.10
CA VAL A 22 4.23 -26.05 -13.93
C VAL A 22 4.65 -24.59 -14.07
N VAL A 23 4.51 -24.04 -15.27
CA VAL A 23 4.70 -22.61 -15.53
C VAL A 23 3.44 -21.98 -16.08
N SER A 24 3.16 -20.76 -15.65
CA SER A 24 1.96 -20.01 -16.03
C SER A 24 2.25 -18.52 -16.19
N VAL A 25 1.30 -17.84 -16.81
CA VAL A 25 1.24 -16.37 -16.87
C VAL A 25 -0.18 -15.94 -16.54
N ASP A 26 -0.33 -14.79 -15.88
CA ASP A 26 -1.63 -14.19 -15.57
C ASP A 26 -2.41 -13.79 -16.83
N LYS A 27 -1.71 -13.25 -17.84
CA LYS A 27 -2.32 -12.72 -19.07
C LYS A 27 -1.55 -13.15 -20.31
N LYS A 28 -2.28 -13.56 -21.35
CA LYS A 28 -1.72 -13.90 -22.68
C LYS A 28 -1.84 -12.75 -23.69
N LYS A 29 -2.57 -11.69 -23.36
CA LYS A 29 -2.74 -10.48 -24.18
C LYS A 29 -2.56 -9.24 -23.31
N ILE A 30 -1.61 -8.38 -23.64
CA ILE A 30 -1.27 -7.16 -22.89
C ILE A 30 -0.93 -6.01 -23.84
N ASN A 31 -0.93 -4.78 -23.33
CA ASN A 31 -0.30 -3.66 -24.02
C ASN A 31 1.19 -3.54 -23.67
N GLN A 32 1.95 -2.72 -24.42
CA GLN A 32 3.38 -2.54 -24.18
C GLN A 32 3.74 -1.81 -22.87
N SER A 33 2.78 -1.12 -22.23
CA SER A 33 2.98 -0.43 -20.94
C SER A 33 2.60 -1.28 -19.72
N GLN A 34 2.06 -2.49 -19.93
CA GLN A 34 1.65 -3.43 -18.89
C GLN A 34 2.75 -4.46 -18.61
N TYR A 35 2.65 -5.08 -17.42
CA TYR A 35 3.47 -6.20 -17.00
C TYR A 35 2.66 -7.50 -17.08
N ILE A 36 3.35 -8.63 -17.17
CA ILE A 36 2.78 -9.96 -16.91
C ILE A 36 3.47 -10.57 -15.70
N THR A 37 2.72 -11.32 -14.92
CA THR A 37 3.26 -12.14 -13.84
C THR A 37 3.54 -13.52 -14.41
N PHE A 38 4.82 -13.91 -14.44
CA PHE A 38 5.27 -15.23 -14.83
C PHE A 38 5.55 -16.06 -13.59
N GLU A 39 4.96 -17.24 -13.48
CA GLU A 39 5.07 -18.11 -12.31
C GLU A 39 5.65 -19.48 -12.66
N VAL A 40 6.47 -20.01 -11.75
CA VAL A 40 7.01 -21.37 -11.76
C VAL A 40 6.60 -22.02 -10.44
N GLN A 41 5.67 -22.97 -10.51
CA GLN A 41 5.19 -23.76 -9.37
C GLN A 41 5.77 -25.15 -9.42
N VAL A 42 6.21 -25.63 -8.27
CA VAL A 42 6.77 -26.97 -8.06
C VAL A 42 6.09 -27.63 -6.90
N GLU A 43 5.61 -28.85 -7.10
CA GLU A 43 4.99 -29.65 -6.03
C GLU A 43 5.82 -30.90 -5.72
N GLY A 44 5.82 -31.28 -4.45
CA GLY A 44 6.54 -32.47 -3.97
C GLY A 44 8.05 -32.29 -3.88
N SER A 45 8.54 -31.04 -3.84
CA SER A 45 9.94 -30.73 -3.59
C SER A 45 10.21 -30.36 -2.14
N ASP A 46 11.47 -30.48 -1.73
CA ASP A 46 11.93 -30.10 -0.39
C ASP A 46 12.36 -28.62 -0.32
N GLY A 47 12.44 -27.93 -1.47
CA GLY A 47 12.80 -26.52 -1.55
C GLY A 47 12.36 -25.82 -2.84
N PHE A 48 12.70 -24.53 -2.94
CA PHE A 48 12.39 -23.70 -4.11
C PHE A 48 13.17 -24.14 -5.35
N PRO A 49 12.55 -24.09 -6.55
CA PRO A 49 13.25 -24.34 -7.81
C PRO A 49 14.35 -23.32 -8.08
N GLN A 50 15.41 -23.75 -8.76
CA GLN A 50 16.33 -22.84 -9.43
C GLN A 50 15.90 -22.66 -10.88
N VAL A 51 15.63 -21.42 -11.30
CA VAL A 51 15.15 -21.09 -12.64
C VAL A 51 16.14 -20.18 -13.34
N ASP A 52 16.59 -20.57 -14.52
CA ASP A 52 17.41 -19.73 -15.38
C ASP A 52 16.53 -18.87 -16.30
N LEU A 53 16.45 -17.57 -15.99
CA LEU A 53 15.68 -16.60 -16.78
C LEU A 53 16.50 -15.93 -17.89
N SER A 54 17.81 -16.20 -18.00
CA SER A 54 18.69 -15.54 -18.98
C SER A 54 18.27 -15.78 -20.43
N VAL A 55 17.51 -16.86 -20.67
CA VAL A 55 16.95 -17.22 -21.98
C VAL A 55 15.77 -16.32 -22.38
N ILE A 56 15.12 -15.61 -21.45
CA ILE A 56 13.98 -14.72 -21.73
C ILE A 56 14.49 -13.37 -22.26
N LYS A 57 14.69 -13.28 -23.58
CA LYS A 57 15.24 -12.07 -24.22
C LYS A 57 14.20 -11.00 -24.55
N ASP A 58 12.97 -11.42 -24.87
CA ASP A 58 11.89 -10.54 -25.32
C ASP A 58 11.25 -9.72 -24.20
N PHE A 59 11.53 -10.09 -22.95
CA PHE A 59 11.04 -9.39 -21.77
C PHE A 59 12.20 -8.88 -20.93
N ALA A 60 11.97 -7.78 -20.21
CA ALA A 60 12.82 -7.33 -19.12
C ALA A 60 12.20 -7.78 -17.80
N ILE A 61 13.01 -8.28 -16.88
CA ILE A 61 12.56 -8.61 -15.53
C ILE A 61 12.39 -7.28 -14.79
N ALA A 62 11.14 -6.92 -14.50
CA ALA A 62 10.79 -5.68 -13.81
C ALA A 62 10.67 -5.86 -12.29
N GLY A 63 10.53 -7.10 -11.81
CA GLY A 63 10.51 -7.43 -10.39
C GLY A 63 10.49 -8.94 -10.12
N GLY A 64 10.84 -9.33 -8.89
CA GLY A 64 10.94 -10.73 -8.44
C GLY A 64 12.38 -11.24 -8.27
N PRO A 65 12.59 -12.51 -7.89
CA PRO A 65 11.54 -13.50 -7.59
C PRO A 65 10.80 -13.18 -6.30
N SER A 66 9.47 -13.17 -6.36
CA SER A 66 8.62 -13.36 -5.19
C SER A 66 8.52 -14.85 -4.89
N GLN A 67 8.61 -15.22 -3.61
CA GLN A 67 8.63 -16.61 -3.18
C GLN A 67 7.40 -16.91 -2.32
N SER A 68 6.73 -18.03 -2.59
CA SER A 68 5.60 -18.51 -1.79
C SER A 68 5.73 -20.01 -1.57
N SER A 69 5.53 -20.48 -0.35
CA SER A 69 5.42 -21.90 -0.03
C SER A 69 4.06 -22.20 0.58
N SER A 70 3.48 -23.35 0.22
CA SER A 70 2.23 -23.86 0.76
C SER A 70 2.46 -25.27 1.29
N TYR A 71 1.91 -25.57 2.47
CA TYR A 71 1.98 -26.86 3.13
C TYR A 71 0.56 -27.39 3.29
N GLN A 72 0.25 -28.53 2.67
CA GLN A 72 -1.04 -29.18 2.80
C GLN A 72 -0.87 -30.60 3.33
N MET A 73 -1.61 -30.95 4.39
CA MET A 73 -1.57 -32.26 5.01
C MET A 73 -2.89 -32.99 4.75
N TYR A 74 -2.84 -34.11 4.04
CA TYR A 74 -4.02 -34.93 3.73
C TYR A 74 -3.69 -36.42 3.92
N ASN A 75 -4.47 -37.14 4.75
CA ASN A 75 -4.24 -38.56 5.09
C ASN A 75 -2.77 -38.87 5.48
N ASN A 76 -2.20 -38.13 6.43
CA ASN A 76 -0.80 -38.26 6.88
C ASN A 76 0.28 -38.06 5.79
N LYS A 77 -0.06 -37.60 4.58
CA LYS A 77 0.90 -37.20 3.55
C LYS A 77 0.99 -35.67 3.51
N VAL A 78 2.21 -35.17 3.69
CA VAL A 78 2.53 -33.74 3.51
C VAL A 78 2.80 -33.51 2.02
N THR A 79 2.04 -32.59 1.42
CA THR A 79 2.30 -32.09 0.06
C THR A 79 2.78 -30.66 0.18
N THR A 80 4.01 -30.41 -0.29
CA THR A 80 4.64 -29.09 -0.36
C THR A 80 4.52 -28.53 -1.76
N ALA A 81 4.14 -27.26 -1.87
CA ALA A 81 4.13 -26.51 -3.13
C ALA A 81 4.97 -25.24 -2.98
N PHE A 82 5.98 -25.07 -3.83
CA PHE A 82 6.84 -23.91 -3.89
C PHE A 82 6.58 -23.14 -5.18
N THR A 83 6.28 -21.85 -5.08
CA THR A 83 6.02 -20.97 -6.22
C THR A 83 7.02 -19.83 -6.24
N LEU A 84 7.64 -19.62 -7.40
CA LEU A 84 8.42 -18.43 -7.72
C LEU A 84 7.69 -17.61 -8.77
N SER A 85 7.57 -16.30 -8.57
CA SER A 85 6.95 -15.40 -9.55
C SER A 85 7.79 -14.17 -9.87
N TRP A 86 7.72 -13.71 -11.12
CA TRP A 86 8.42 -12.55 -11.64
C TRP A 86 7.49 -11.66 -12.47
N ASN A 87 7.67 -10.35 -12.36
CA ASN A 87 7.01 -9.39 -13.23
C ASN A 87 7.88 -9.17 -14.46
N LEU A 88 7.35 -9.51 -15.63
CA LEU A 88 8.04 -9.36 -16.91
C LEU A 88 7.41 -8.21 -17.71
N ARG A 89 8.27 -7.31 -18.20
CA ARG A 89 7.88 -6.19 -19.07
C ARG A 89 8.24 -6.49 -20.54
N PRO A 90 7.31 -6.39 -21.50
CA PRO A 90 7.62 -6.64 -22.90
C PRO A 90 8.57 -5.56 -23.46
N LYS A 91 9.63 -5.97 -24.17
CA LYS A 91 10.56 -5.02 -24.81
C LYS A 91 10.05 -4.49 -26.16
N LYS A 92 9.18 -5.25 -26.82
CA LYS A 92 8.64 -4.93 -28.16
C LYS A 92 7.15 -5.29 -28.24
N ASN A 93 6.47 -4.75 -29.25
CA ASN A 93 5.10 -5.16 -29.59
C ASN A 93 5.11 -6.34 -30.56
N GLY A 94 3.96 -7.00 -30.70
CA GLY A 94 3.78 -8.21 -31.52
C GLY A 94 3.66 -9.47 -30.67
N LYS A 95 3.83 -10.62 -31.31
CA LYS A 95 3.80 -11.93 -30.64
C LYS A 95 5.17 -12.21 -30.03
N LEU A 96 5.27 -12.10 -28.70
CA LEU A 96 6.48 -12.41 -27.94
C LEU A 96 6.43 -13.83 -27.37
N LEU A 97 7.59 -14.41 -27.11
CA LEU A 97 7.71 -15.77 -26.60
C LEU A 97 8.53 -15.79 -25.31
N ILE A 98 7.97 -16.44 -24.28
CA ILE A 98 8.75 -16.96 -23.16
C ILE A 98 9.21 -18.36 -23.58
N PRO A 99 10.51 -18.57 -23.85
CA PRO A 99 11.01 -19.87 -24.29
C PRO A 99 10.91 -20.91 -23.18
N SER A 100 11.07 -22.18 -23.56
CA SER A 100 11.23 -23.28 -22.60
C SER A 100 12.38 -22.98 -21.64
N LEU A 101 12.10 -23.07 -20.35
CA LEU A 101 13.06 -22.81 -19.27
C LEU A 101 13.58 -24.14 -18.72
N LYS A 102 14.84 -24.12 -18.28
CA LYS A 102 15.40 -25.18 -17.44
C LYS A 102 15.13 -24.82 -15.99
N VAL A 103 14.39 -25.69 -15.31
CA VAL A 103 14.05 -25.56 -13.89
C VAL A 103 14.71 -26.71 -13.14
N LYS A 104 15.61 -26.40 -12.22
CA LYS A 104 16.29 -27.41 -11.40
C LYS A 104 15.59 -27.52 -10.04
N VAL A 105 15.13 -28.72 -9.71
CA VAL A 105 14.43 -29.05 -8.47
C VAL A 105 15.09 -30.29 -7.88
N ASP A 106 15.53 -30.22 -6.63
CA ASP A 106 16.14 -31.35 -5.89
C ASP A 106 17.21 -32.09 -6.70
N GLY A 107 18.04 -31.32 -7.40
CA GLY A 107 19.14 -31.85 -8.24
C GLY A 107 18.74 -32.33 -9.64
N LYS A 108 17.45 -32.46 -9.96
CA LYS A 108 16.94 -32.88 -11.28
C LYS A 108 16.54 -31.67 -12.14
N ASN A 109 16.75 -31.77 -13.45
CA ASN A 109 16.40 -30.72 -14.41
C ASN A 109 15.05 -31.04 -15.09
N TYR A 110 14.17 -30.05 -15.11
CA TYR A 110 12.87 -30.08 -15.79
C TYR A 110 12.86 -29.02 -16.89
N ILE A 111 12.18 -29.31 -18.00
CA ILE A 111 12.04 -28.40 -19.13
C ILE A 111 10.58 -27.98 -19.24
N THR A 112 10.34 -26.68 -19.24
CA THR A 112 8.99 -26.12 -19.30
C THR A 112 8.51 -25.95 -20.73
N LYS A 113 7.19 -25.83 -20.92
CA LYS A 113 6.61 -25.51 -22.23
C LYS A 113 6.74 -24.01 -22.51
N PRO A 114 6.99 -23.60 -23.76
CA PRO A 114 7.07 -22.18 -24.10
C PRO A 114 5.69 -21.53 -24.03
N ILE A 115 5.64 -20.25 -23.65
CA ILE A 115 4.39 -19.48 -23.51
C ILE A 115 4.44 -18.31 -24.50
N SER A 116 3.41 -18.19 -25.34
CA SER A 116 3.29 -17.08 -26.29
C SER A 116 2.37 -15.99 -25.76
N ILE A 117 2.82 -14.74 -25.85
CA ILE A 117 2.13 -13.54 -25.37
C ILE A 117 1.90 -12.59 -26.54
N GLN A 118 0.68 -12.08 -26.68
CA GLN A 118 0.34 -11.07 -27.68
C GLN A 118 0.45 -9.67 -27.06
N VAL A 119 1.36 -8.85 -27.58
CA VAL A 119 1.59 -7.48 -27.09
C VAL A 119 1.07 -6.47 -28.11
N SER A 120 0.04 -5.72 -27.75
CA SER A 120 -0.47 -4.62 -28.57
C SER A 120 0.35 -3.34 -28.36
N LYS A 121 0.41 -2.48 -29.40
CA LYS A 121 0.92 -1.11 -29.23
C LYS A 121 -0.02 -0.37 -28.29
N SER A 122 0.53 0.35 -27.32
CA SER A 122 -0.25 1.29 -26.50
C SER A 122 -1.04 2.22 -27.43
N PRO A 123 -2.35 2.41 -27.21
CA PRO A 123 -3.15 3.23 -28.10
C PRO A 123 -2.63 4.67 -28.03
N LYS A 124 -2.10 5.18 -29.15
CA LYS A 124 -2.06 6.63 -29.37
C LYS A 124 -3.51 7.04 -29.50
N SER A 125 -3.96 7.93 -28.61
CA SER A 125 -5.31 8.48 -28.59
C SER A 125 -5.77 8.79 -30.01
N ARG A 126 -6.75 8.03 -30.49
CA ARG A 126 -7.51 8.37 -31.68
C ARG A 126 -8.92 7.86 -31.51
N SER A 127 -9.80 8.79 -31.19
CA SER A 127 -11.24 8.65 -31.21
C SER A 127 -11.70 8.06 -32.54
N GLN A 128 -12.40 6.92 -32.50
CA GLN A 128 -13.67 6.72 -33.20
C GLN A 128 -14.33 5.36 -32.85
N ARG A 129 -15.44 5.48 -32.11
CA ARG A 129 -16.73 4.76 -32.14
C ARG A 129 -16.81 3.26 -32.51
N LYS A 130 -17.44 2.55 -31.55
CA LYS A 130 -18.44 1.46 -31.66
C LYS A 130 -17.94 0.06 -32.04
N GLN A 131 -17.40 -0.64 -31.05
CA GLN A 131 -18.12 -1.73 -30.39
C GLN A 131 -17.99 -1.49 -28.90
N GLN A 132 -19.12 -1.41 -28.20
CA GLN A 132 -19.20 -1.20 -26.77
C GLN A 132 -18.55 -2.43 -26.11
N PRO A 133 -17.37 -2.34 -25.47
CA PRO A 133 -17.12 -3.24 -24.37
C PRO A 133 -18.17 -2.83 -23.32
N GLU A 134 -18.85 -3.79 -22.70
CA GLU A 134 -19.42 -3.48 -21.39
C GLU A 134 -18.32 -2.80 -20.56
N PRO A 135 -18.62 -1.78 -19.73
CA PRO A 135 -17.63 -1.30 -18.81
C PRO A 135 -17.18 -2.53 -18.02
N GLU A 136 -15.93 -2.98 -18.20
CA GLU A 136 -15.31 -3.92 -17.28
C GLU A 136 -15.24 -3.17 -15.97
N THR A 137 -16.33 -3.20 -15.20
CA THR A 137 -16.40 -2.51 -13.93
C THR A 137 -15.35 -3.15 -13.05
N GLU A 138 -14.27 -2.40 -12.80
CA GLU A 138 -13.14 -2.89 -12.05
C GLU A 138 -13.64 -3.36 -10.68
N TYR A 139 -13.40 -4.63 -10.38
CA TYR A 139 -14.00 -5.30 -9.24
C TYR A 139 -13.22 -5.03 -7.95
N ILE A 140 -12.00 -4.53 -8.09
CA ILE A 140 -11.17 -4.05 -6.99
C ILE A 140 -10.26 -2.93 -7.49
N PHE A 141 -10.25 -1.78 -6.83
CA PHE A 141 -9.41 -0.65 -7.19
C PHE A 141 -9.14 0.26 -6.00
N LEU A 142 -8.07 1.05 -6.09
CA LEU A 142 -7.74 2.09 -5.11
C LEU A 142 -8.18 3.44 -5.63
N LYS A 143 -8.74 4.25 -4.74
CA LYS A 143 -9.08 5.65 -5.00
C LYS A 143 -8.40 6.54 -3.99
N SER A 144 -7.77 7.61 -4.46
CA SER A 144 -7.28 8.69 -3.61
C SER A 144 -8.29 9.84 -3.64
N SER A 145 -8.65 10.36 -2.47
CA SER A 145 -9.59 11.47 -2.33
C SER A 145 -8.94 12.57 -1.52
N THR A 146 -9.10 13.81 -1.95
CA THR A 146 -8.62 14.99 -1.23
C THR A 146 -9.76 15.96 -0.98
N ASP A 147 -9.68 16.73 0.10
CA ASP A 147 -10.64 17.77 0.45
C ASP A 147 -10.51 19.02 -0.43
N LYS A 148 -9.30 19.34 -0.92
CA LYS A 148 -9.02 20.48 -1.79
C LYS A 148 -7.88 20.19 -2.77
N ARG A 149 -7.91 20.82 -3.95
CA ARG A 149 -6.82 20.74 -4.96
C ARG A 149 -6.00 22.02 -5.08
N GLU A 150 -6.49 23.10 -4.51
CA GLU A 150 -5.83 24.39 -4.44
C GLU A 150 -5.71 24.78 -2.96
N ALA A 151 -4.52 25.23 -2.55
CA ALA A 151 -4.23 25.58 -1.17
C ALA A 151 -3.12 26.63 -1.09
N TYR A 152 -2.93 27.24 0.07
CA TYR A 152 -1.79 28.10 0.34
C TYR A 152 -0.60 27.30 0.93
N ILE A 153 0.61 27.83 0.77
CA ILE A 153 1.79 27.29 1.45
C ILE A 153 1.55 27.18 2.97
N GLY A 154 1.83 26.03 3.56
CA GLY A 154 1.57 25.71 4.96
C GLY A 154 0.12 25.37 5.32
N GLU A 155 -0.84 25.49 4.39
CA GLU A 155 -2.22 25.09 4.63
C GLU A 155 -2.38 23.57 4.65
N GLN A 156 -3.22 23.04 5.54
CA GLN A 156 -3.52 21.62 5.58
C GLN A 156 -4.36 21.19 4.38
N ILE A 157 -3.95 20.09 3.75
CA ILE A 157 -4.71 19.33 2.75
C ILE A 157 -4.86 17.91 3.29
N THR A 158 -6.09 17.42 3.37
CA THR A 158 -6.37 16.07 3.87
C THR A 158 -6.55 15.12 2.70
N VAL A 159 -5.81 14.02 2.72
CA VAL A 159 -5.87 12.97 1.69
C VAL A 159 -6.25 11.64 2.32
N GLU A 160 -7.28 11.00 1.77
CA GLU A 160 -7.77 9.69 2.18
C GLU A 160 -7.60 8.67 1.05
N PHE A 161 -7.13 7.47 1.39
CA PHE A 161 -6.97 6.35 0.47
C PHE A 161 -8.04 5.31 0.74
N LEU A 162 -8.88 5.05 -0.26
CA LEU A 162 -10.03 4.14 -0.18
C LEU A 162 -9.81 2.95 -1.10
N LEU A 163 -9.96 1.75 -0.56
CA LEU A 163 -10.00 0.51 -1.32
C LEU A 163 -11.44 0.12 -1.57
N TYR A 164 -11.80 -0.02 -2.84
CA TYR A 164 -13.09 -0.53 -3.29
C TYR A 164 -12.89 -1.97 -3.73
N THR A 165 -13.72 -2.90 -3.26
CA THR A 165 -13.71 -4.30 -3.70
C THR A 165 -15.11 -4.88 -3.74
N GLN A 166 -15.39 -5.78 -4.68
CA GLN A 166 -16.61 -6.59 -4.71
C GLN A 166 -16.37 -8.03 -4.25
N VAL A 167 -15.11 -8.39 -4.04
CA VAL A 167 -14.68 -9.73 -3.63
C VAL A 167 -14.04 -9.69 -2.24
N SER A 168 -14.03 -10.84 -1.58
CA SER A 168 -13.33 -11.00 -0.31
C SER A 168 -11.83 -10.86 -0.50
N ILE A 169 -11.21 -10.09 0.39
CA ILE A 169 -9.76 -9.93 0.47
C ILE A 169 -9.24 -10.84 1.57
N ASN A 170 -8.32 -11.73 1.20
CA ASN A 170 -7.71 -12.68 2.12
C ASN A 170 -6.43 -12.11 2.76
N ASP A 171 -5.68 -11.30 2.01
CA ASP A 171 -4.50 -10.59 2.49
C ASP A 171 -4.41 -9.20 1.85
N LEU A 172 -3.96 -8.21 2.63
CA LEU A 172 -3.84 -6.83 2.20
C LEU A 172 -2.60 -6.19 2.80
N SER A 173 -1.66 -5.77 1.95
CA SER A 173 -0.42 -5.13 2.39
C SER A 173 -0.13 -3.85 1.61
N ILE A 174 0.13 -2.75 2.33
CA ILE A 174 0.58 -1.49 1.73
C ILE A 174 2.05 -1.66 1.38
N SER A 175 2.33 -1.84 0.09
CA SER A 175 3.69 -2.04 -0.42
C SER A 175 4.49 -0.74 -0.52
N GLN A 176 3.80 0.37 -0.84
CA GLN A 176 4.41 1.69 -0.92
C GLN A 176 3.43 2.75 -0.41
N LYS A 177 3.85 3.49 0.61
CA LYS A 177 3.13 4.69 1.07
C LYS A 177 3.38 5.85 0.09
N PRO A 178 2.39 6.72 -0.14
CA PRO A 178 2.51 7.88 -1.03
C PRO A 178 3.65 8.80 -0.57
N GLN A 179 4.50 9.17 -1.52
CA GLN A 179 5.55 10.17 -1.31
C GLN A 179 5.16 11.48 -2.00
N GLY A 180 5.77 12.58 -1.59
CA GLY A 180 5.48 13.89 -2.16
C GLY A 180 6.58 14.84 -1.77
N ILE A 181 7.40 15.24 -2.75
CA ILE A 181 8.43 16.25 -2.54
C ILE A 181 7.73 17.60 -2.36
N GLY A 182 8.20 18.42 -1.43
CA GLY A 182 7.58 19.71 -1.12
C GLY A 182 6.38 19.62 -0.16
N PHE A 183 6.17 18.48 0.52
CA PHE A 183 5.16 18.34 1.56
C PHE A 183 5.77 17.84 2.88
N TRP A 184 5.42 18.51 3.98
CA TRP A 184 5.44 17.90 5.30
C TRP A 184 4.18 17.05 5.47
N LYS A 185 4.32 15.85 6.06
CA LYS A 185 3.23 14.86 6.12
C LYS A 185 3.00 14.39 7.55
N GLU A 186 1.74 14.37 7.95
CA GLU A 186 1.30 13.85 9.23
C GLU A 186 0.26 12.76 9.01
N GLU A 187 0.43 11.60 9.66
CA GLU A 187 -0.53 10.50 9.56
C GLU A 187 -1.71 10.80 10.48
N LEU A 188 -2.89 11.06 9.93
CA LEU A 188 -4.13 11.33 10.67
C LEU A 188 -4.77 10.03 11.16
N GLN A 189 -4.82 9.03 10.29
CA GLN A 189 -5.38 7.73 10.59
C GLN A 189 -4.60 6.62 9.88
N SER A 190 -4.22 5.59 10.63
CA SER A 190 -3.54 4.38 10.12
C SER A 190 -4.21 3.15 10.73
N PRO A 191 -5.31 2.65 10.14
CA PRO A 191 -6.02 1.52 10.70
C PRO A 191 -5.15 0.25 10.56
N ARG A 192 -4.83 -0.40 11.68
CA ARG A 192 -4.15 -1.72 11.67
C ARG A 192 -4.95 -2.79 10.92
N SER A 193 -6.28 -2.70 11.02
CA SER A 193 -7.22 -3.54 10.28
C SER A 193 -8.30 -2.66 9.63
N PRO A 194 -8.25 -2.49 8.29
CA PRO A 194 -9.25 -1.71 7.57
C PRO A 194 -10.64 -2.32 7.74
N LYS A 195 -11.62 -1.48 8.12
CA LYS A 195 -13.02 -1.91 8.28
C LYS A 195 -13.78 -1.68 6.97
N PHE A 196 -14.17 -2.76 6.31
CA PHE A 196 -14.98 -2.71 5.10
C PHE A 196 -16.43 -2.36 5.41
N ARG A 197 -16.98 -1.42 4.66
CA ARG A 197 -18.40 -1.04 4.71
C ARG A 197 -18.97 -1.06 3.31
N LEU A 198 -20.17 -1.61 3.16
CA LEU A 198 -20.88 -1.60 1.89
C LEU A 198 -21.23 -0.16 1.50
N ARG A 199 -20.85 0.26 0.30
CA ARG A 199 -21.26 1.53 -0.33
C ARG A 199 -21.69 1.26 -1.75
N GLU A 200 -22.65 2.06 -2.22
CA GLU A 200 -23.07 2.08 -3.62
C GLU A 200 -22.37 3.23 -4.34
N GLN A 201 -21.78 2.95 -5.48
CA GLN A 201 -21.15 3.93 -6.36
C GLN A 201 -21.59 3.65 -7.80
N GLU A 202 -22.21 4.63 -8.44
CA GLU A 202 -22.68 4.54 -9.84
C GLU A 202 -23.57 3.30 -10.11
N GLY A 203 -24.41 2.95 -9.13
CA GLY A 203 -25.32 1.78 -9.21
C GLY A 203 -24.65 0.43 -8.92
N VAL A 204 -23.36 0.43 -8.57
CA VAL A 204 -22.59 -0.78 -8.27
C VAL A 204 -22.22 -0.80 -6.78
N ARG A 205 -22.42 -1.96 -6.14
CA ARG A 205 -22.13 -2.14 -4.71
C ARG A 205 -20.69 -2.60 -4.49
N TYR A 206 -19.98 -1.89 -3.63
CA TYR A 206 -18.61 -2.18 -3.23
C TYR A 206 -18.49 -2.25 -1.72
N ASN A 207 -17.64 -3.15 -1.23
CA ASN A 207 -17.08 -3.07 0.09
C ASN A 207 -15.93 -2.05 0.05
N VAL A 208 -16.05 -0.98 0.83
CA VAL A 208 -15.10 0.13 0.86
C VAL A 208 -14.41 0.17 2.21
N ALA A 209 -13.08 0.22 2.21
CA ALA A 209 -12.28 0.40 3.42
C ALA A 209 -11.31 1.58 3.26
N SER A 210 -11.18 2.37 4.31
CA SER A 210 -10.14 3.40 4.41
C SER A 210 -8.82 2.74 4.79
N LEU A 211 -7.80 2.90 3.96
CA LEU A 211 -6.45 2.36 4.17
C LEU A 211 -5.54 3.33 4.93
N GLY A 212 -5.93 4.59 4.98
CA GLY A 212 -5.23 5.62 5.74
C GLY A 212 -5.68 7.01 5.33
N LYS A 213 -5.50 7.95 6.25
CA LYS A 213 -5.72 9.38 6.04
C LYS A 213 -4.47 10.14 6.47
N ILE A 214 -4.02 11.06 5.63
CA ILE A 214 -2.83 11.89 5.87
C ILE A 214 -3.19 13.36 5.75
N ALA A 215 -2.55 14.18 6.57
CA ALA A 215 -2.50 15.63 6.42
C ALA A 215 -1.20 16.01 5.71
N LEU A 216 -1.32 16.76 4.62
CA LEU A 216 -0.23 17.32 3.86
C LEU A 216 -0.15 18.82 4.15
N PHE A 217 1.06 19.31 4.39
CA PHE A 217 1.37 20.72 4.54
C PHE A 217 2.40 21.10 3.48
N PRO A 218 2.02 21.86 2.44
CA PRO A 218 2.94 22.29 1.41
C PRO A 218 4.06 23.16 1.97
N THR A 219 5.31 22.86 1.62
CA THR A 219 6.50 23.63 2.01
C THR A 219 7.03 24.51 0.88
N GLU A 220 6.48 24.37 -0.32
CA GLU A 220 6.86 25.12 -1.52
C GLU A 220 5.61 25.53 -2.30
N THR A 221 5.71 26.62 -3.07
CA THR A 221 4.63 27.10 -3.96
C THR A 221 4.77 26.54 -5.36
N GLY A 222 3.65 26.47 -6.10
CA GLY A 222 3.62 25.96 -7.47
C GLY A 222 2.82 24.68 -7.61
N GLN A 223 3.09 23.90 -8.65
CA GLN A 223 2.46 22.59 -8.85
C GLN A 223 3.25 21.53 -8.10
N LEU A 224 2.60 20.89 -7.13
CA LEU A 224 3.17 19.78 -6.37
C LEU A 224 2.34 18.51 -6.62
N THR A 225 3.00 17.36 -6.61
CA THR A 225 2.36 16.07 -6.88
C THR A 225 2.59 15.12 -5.71
N LEU A 226 1.52 14.48 -5.26
CA LEU A 226 1.57 13.34 -4.36
C LEU A 226 1.53 12.05 -5.17
N ASP A 227 2.56 11.22 -4.99
CA ASP A 227 2.67 9.93 -5.63
C ASP A 227 1.55 8.97 -5.20
N PRO A 228 1.19 8.00 -6.06
CA PRO A 228 0.24 6.95 -5.73
C PRO A 228 0.59 6.14 -4.48
N MET A 229 -0.46 5.67 -3.78
CA MET A 229 -0.34 4.56 -2.85
C MET A 229 -0.35 3.23 -3.63
N VAL A 230 0.54 2.31 -3.28
CA VAL A 230 0.62 0.98 -3.91
C VAL A 230 0.29 -0.10 -2.89
N VAL A 231 -0.69 -0.94 -3.22
CA VAL A 231 -1.17 -2.01 -2.34
C VAL A 231 -1.15 -3.33 -3.07
N ASN A 232 -0.67 -4.37 -2.39
CA ASN A 232 -0.81 -5.74 -2.84
C ASN A 232 -1.99 -6.38 -2.09
N ALA A 233 -2.96 -6.90 -2.84
CA ALA A 233 -4.13 -7.56 -2.31
C ALA A 233 -4.18 -9.00 -2.83
N THR A 234 -4.46 -9.96 -1.96
CA THR A 234 -4.82 -11.32 -2.35
C THR A 234 -6.34 -11.46 -2.25
N VAL A 235 -7.02 -11.62 -3.37
CA VAL A 235 -8.48 -11.73 -3.44
C VAL A 235 -8.92 -13.14 -3.75
N SER A 236 -10.11 -13.53 -3.30
CA SER A 236 -10.76 -14.73 -3.80
C SER A 236 -11.30 -14.45 -5.21
N SER A 237 -10.86 -15.24 -6.19
CA SER A 237 -11.31 -15.15 -7.58
C SER A 237 -12.85 -15.20 -7.65
N ARG A 238 -13.41 -14.47 -8.62
CA ARG A 238 -14.83 -14.57 -8.99
C ARG A 238 -15.13 -15.89 -9.72
N SER A 239 -14.51 -17.00 -9.34
CA SER A 239 -14.92 -18.30 -9.88
C SER A 239 -16.38 -18.47 -9.54
N ILE A 240 -17.20 -18.47 -10.59
CA ILE A 240 -18.65 -18.53 -10.54
C ILE A 240 -19.03 -19.65 -9.56
N ASN A 241 -20.00 -19.41 -8.69
CA ASN A 241 -20.73 -20.45 -7.95
C ASN A 241 -21.41 -21.41 -8.96
N ARG A 242 -20.64 -22.15 -9.75
CA ARG A 242 -21.12 -23.33 -10.46
C ARG A 242 -21.16 -24.42 -9.43
N MET A 243 -22.37 -24.81 -9.09
CA MET A 243 -22.63 -26.00 -8.30
C MET A 243 -21.91 -27.16 -8.99
N PRO A 244 -20.99 -27.87 -8.31
CA PRO A 244 -20.16 -28.87 -8.98
C PRO A 244 -21.07 -29.92 -9.61
N THR A 245 -20.98 -30.08 -10.92
CA THR A 245 -21.78 -31.06 -11.66
C THR A 245 -21.23 -32.47 -11.47
N PHE A 246 -22.07 -33.50 -11.63
CA PHE A 246 -21.64 -34.90 -11.54
C PHE A 246 -20.48 -35.26 -12.49
N ASP A 247 -20.33 -34.53 -13.60
CA ASP A 247 -19.20 -34.66 -14.54
C ASP A 247 -17.88 -34.05 -14.00
N ASP A 248 -17.90 -32.99 -13.19
CA ASP A 248 -16.68 -32.43 -12.56
C ASP A 248 -16.05 -33.44 -11.59
N PHE A 249 -16.88 -34.26 -10.93
CA PHE A 249 -16.39 -35.31 -10.02
C PHE A 249 -15.85 -36.54 -10.74
N ARG A 250 -16.24 -36.78 -12.00
CA ARG A 250 -15.83 -37.98 -12.77
C ARG A 250 -14.68 -37.73 -13.72
N PHE A 251 -14.58 -36.53 -14.28
CA PHE A 251 -13.61 -36.20 -15.35
C PHE A 251 -12.91 -34.84 -15.15
N GLY A 252 -13.28 -34.06 -14.12
CA GLY A 252 -12.70 -32.75 -13.81
C GLY A 252 -11.53 -32.83 -12.83
N ASP A 253 -10.72 -31.76 -12.83
CA ASP A 253 -9.60 -31.58 -11.91
C ASP A 253 -10.14 -31.43 -10.46
N PRO A 254 -9.81 -32.33 -9.51
CA PRO A 254 -10.31 -32.29 -8.13
C PRO A 254 -9.98 -30.99 -7.37
N PHE A 255 -9.12 -30.13 -7.93
CA PHE A 255 -8.75 -28.83 -7.40
C PHE A 255 -9.65 -27.66 -7.84
N SER A 256 -10.58 -27.87 -8.78
CA SER A 256 -11.58 -26.86 -9.21
C SER A 256 -12.57 -26.45 -8.11
N ILE A 257 -12.57 -27.16 -6.98
CA ILE A 257 -13.49 -27.01 -5.84
C ILE A 257 -12.96 -25.97 -4.82
N PHE A 258 -11.68 -25.62 -4.88
CA PHE A 258 -11.09 -24.65 -3.94
C PHE A 258 -11.17 -23.23 -4.51
N PRO A 259 -11.54 -22.21 -3.69
CA PRO A 259 -11.56 -20.82 -4.12
C PRO A 259 -10.15 -20.42 -4.56
N GLN A 260 -9.96 -20.19 -5.86
CA GLN A 260 -8.67 -19.72 -6.34
C GLN A 260 -8.41 -18.32 -5.81
N THR A 261 -7.21 -18.08 -5.32
CA THR A 261 -6.78 -16.75 -4.88
C THR A 261 -5.94 -16.09 -5.97
N GLU A 262 -6.18 -14.80 -6.19
CA GLU A 262 -5.44 -14.00 -7.15
C GLU A 262 -4.69 -12.90 -6.39
N ARG A 263 -3.40 -12.74 -6.66
CA ARG A 263 -2.60 -11.63 -6.13
C ARG A 263 -2.61 -10.46 -7.11
N ILE A 264 -3.10 -9.32 -6.66
CA ILE A 264 -3.30 -8.12 -7.46
C ILE A 264 -2.51 -6.98 -6.85
N ARG A 265 -1.78 -6.26 -7.70
CA ARG A 265 -1.13 -5.00 -7.33
C ARG A 265 -1.99 -3.84 -7.80
N LEU A 266 -2.40 -3.00 -6.87
CA LEU A 266 -3.27 -1.85 -7.08
C LEU A 266 -2.47 -0.57 -6.83
N GLU A 267 -2.73 0.46 -7.63
CA GLU A 267 -2.14 1.79 -7.48
C GLU A 267 -3.27 2.82 -7.44
N SER A 268 -3.19 3.80 -6.55
CA SER A 268 -4.14 4.92 -6.54
C SER A 268 -3.82 5.93 -7.65
N GLU A 269 -4.72 6.87 -7.90
CA GLU A 269 -4.38 8.02 -8.75
C GLU A 269 -3.38 8.94 -8.03
N PRO A 270 -2.40 9.54 -8.74
CA PRO A 270 -1.60 10.62 -8.19
C PRO A 270 -2.49 11.85 -7.94
N ILE A 271 -2.12 12.65 -6.94
CA ILE A 271 -2.85 13.90 -6.64
C ILE A 271 -1.98 15.08 -7.04
N GLU A 272 -2.44 15.83 -8.03
CA GLU A 272 -1.84 17.10 -8.44
C GLU A 272 -2.50 18.25 -7.66
N LEU A 273 -1.68 19.07 -7.02
CA LEU A 273 -2.09 20.17 -6.15
C LEU A 273 -1.45 21.48 -6.63
N THR A 274 -2.23 22.56 -6.63
CA THR A 274 -1.74 23.91 -6.94
C THR A 274 -1.59 24.72 -5.66
N ILE A 275 -0.36 25.14 -5.37
CA ILE A 275 -0.02 25.81 -4.11
C ILE A 275 0.29 27.29 -4.35
N HIS A 276 -0.48 28.15 -3.71
CA HIS A 276 -0.37 29.60 -3.80
C HIS A 276 0.51 30.17 -2.67
N PRO A 277 1.23 31.28 -2.92
CA PRO A 277 1.88 32.03 -1.85
C PRO A 277 0.82 32.63 -0.92
N LEU A 278 1.14 32.74 0.37
CA LEU A 278 0.25 33.40 1.34
C LEU A 278 0.01 34.87 0.95
N PRO A 279 -1.21 35.41 1.14
CA PRO A 279 -1.52 36.81 0.89
C PRO A 279 -0.57 37.75 1.65
N LEU A 280 -0.17 38.84 0.99
CA LEU A 280 0.67 39.88 1.60
C LEU A 280 -0.18 40.90 2.37
N ASP A 281 -1.40 41.15 1.90
CA ASP A 281 -2.30 42.14 2.48
C ASP A 281 -2.75 41.72 3.88
N GLY A 282 -2.66 42.67 4.83
CA GLY A 282 -3.05 42.43 6.22
C GLY A 282 -2.09 41.54 7.02
N ARG A 283 -0.94 41.17 6.46
CA ARG A 283 0.07 40.36 7.16
C ARG A 283 0.71 41.15 8.31
N PRO A 284 0.68 40.63 9.56
CA PRO A 284 1.40 41.24 10.68
C PRO A 284 2.91 41.24 10.47
N VAL A 285 3.59 42.24 11.03
CA VAL A 285 5.07 42.38 10.94
C VAL A 285 5.80 41.14 11.46
N ASN A 286 5.27 40.50 12.51
CA ASN A 286 5.84 39.31 13.15
C ASN A 286 5.09 38.02 12.80
N TYR A 287 4.58 37.92 11.57
CA TYR A 287 3.83 36.74 11.14
C TYR A 287 4.71 35.48 11.10
N SER A 288 4.34 34.49 11.90
CA SER A 288 5.10 33.24 12.13
C SER A 288 4.80 32.12 11.13
N GLN A 289 4.24 32.45 9.95
CA GLN A 289 3.81 31.46 8.95
C GLN A 289 2.73 30.49 9.46
N ALA A 290 1.97 30.88 10.49
CA ALA A 290 0.87 30.11 11.04
C ALA A 290 -0.35 30.09 10.11
N VAL A 291 -0.72 28.92 9.61
CA VAL A 291 -1.87 28.73 8.71
C VAL A 291 -2.84 27.73 9.33
N GLY A 292 -4.07 28.17 9.58
CA GLY A 292 -5.11 27.39 10.23
C GLY A 292 -6.00 28.23 11.14
N GLN A 293 -6.67 27.57 12.08
CA GLN A 293 -7.50 28.22 13.09
C GLN A 293 -6.88 27.98 14.45
N PHE A 294 -6.46 29.07 15.09
CA PHE A 294 -5.76 29.01 16.37
C PHE A 294 -6.38 29.95 17.41
N SER A 295 -6.33 29.52 18.65
CA SER A 295 -6.58 30.31 19.84
C SER A 295 -5.28 30.40 20.63
N LEU A 296 -4.88 31.62 20.97
CA LEU A 296 -3.73 31.89 21.82
C LEU A 296 -4.24 32.32 23.20
N SER A 297 -3.78 31.65 24.24
CA SER A 297 -4.06 31.99 25.64
C SER A 297 -2.76 32.15 26.41
N THR A 298 -2.79 33.02 27.42
CA THR A 298 -1.67 33.27 28.30
C THR A 298 -2.10 33.04 29.74
N TYR A 299 -1.18 32.51 30.56
CA TYR A 299 -1.41 32.24 31.95
C TYR A 299 -0.18 32.65 32.76
N ILE A 300 -0.39 33.25 33.92
CA ILE A 300 0.67 33.49 34.90
C ILE A 300 0.25 32.84 36.22
N ASP A 301 1.18 32.18 36.90
CA ASP A 301 0.89 31.45 38.13
C ASP A 301 0.61 32.34 39.35
N SER A 302 1.17 33.55 39.40
CA SER A 302 0.83 34.55 40.41
C SER A 302 0.73 35.96 39.81
N SER A 303 -0.32 36.70 40.18
CA SER A 303 -0.49 38.12 39.82
C SER A 303 0.24 39.07 40.77
N GLU A 304 0.60 38.59 41.96
CA GLU A 304 1.35 39.33 42.99
C GLU A 304 2.55 38.50 43.43
N VAL A 305 3.73 39.12 43.48
CA VAL A 305 4.96 38.43 43.83
C VAL A 305 5.92 39.39 44.52
N GLU A 306 6.68 38.88 45.49
CA GLU A 306 7.76 39.67 46.10
C GLU A 306 8.92 39.88 45.13
N VAL A 307 9.63 40.99 45.29
CA VAL A 307 10.81 41.31 44.48
C VAL A 307 11.84 40.18 44.55
N ASN A 308 12.47 39.86 43.41
CA ASN A 308 13.42 38.76 43.22
C ASN A 308 12.84 37.35 43.41
N LYS A 309 11.51 37.15 43.47
CA LYS A 309 10.89 35.82 43.38
C LYS A 309 10.44 35.52 41.95
N ALA A 310 10.68 34.30 41.50
CA ALA A 310 10.31 33.86 40.15
C ALA A 310 8.81 33.55 40.05
N VAL A 311 8.24 33.83 38.87
CA VAL A 311 6.88 33.46 38.46
C VAL A 311 6.92 32.77 37.10
N THR A 312 5.95 31.90 36.85
CA THR A 312 5.85 31.12 35.63
C THR A 312 4.82 31.75 34.69
N PHE A 313 5.30 32.28 33.57
CA PHE A 313 4.45 32.75 32.48
C PHE A 313 4.35 31.67 31.40
N LYS A 314 3.12 31.27 31.08
CA LYS A 314 2.79 30.24 30.10
C LYS A 314 2.04 30.84 28.93
N VAL A 315 2.41 30.44 27.73
CA VAL A 315 1.71 30.75 26.49
C VAL A 315 1.23 29.44 25.89
N GLU A 316 -0.07 29.32 25.63
CA GLU A 316 -0.68 28.14 25.04
C GLU A 316 -1.32 28.50 23.69
N LEU A 317 -0.88 27.84 22.63
CA LEU A 317 -1.47 27.91 21.30
C LEU A 317 -2.22 26.61 21.04
N LYS A 318 -3.54 26.69 20.87
CA LYS A 318 -4.41 25.55 20.58
C LYS A 318 -5.14 25.76 19.27
N GLY A 319 -5.24 24.74 18.43
CA GLY A 319 -5.98 24.86 17.19
C GLY A 319 -5.80 23.72 16.20
N SER A 320 -6.11 24.00 14.93
CA SER A 320 -5.89 23.13 13.79
C SER A 320 -5.04 23.82 12.72
N GLY A 321 -4.13 23.08 12.08
CA GLY A 321 -3.26 23.61 11.02
C GLY A 321 -1.79 23.24 11.22
N ASN A 322 -0.87 24.06 10.73
CA ASN A 322 0.56 23.73 10.71
C ASN A 322 1.32 23.92 12.05
N LEU A 323 0.73 23.50 13.18
CA LEU A 323 1.23 23.74 14.55
C LEU A 323 2.73 23.40 14.76
N ASN A 324 3.22 22.36 14.09
CA ASN A 324 4.63 21.96 14.18
C ASN A 324 5.58 23.02 13.62
N LEU A 325 5.15 23.75 12.58
CA LEU A 325 5.93 24.78 11.90
C LEU A 325 5.83 26.16 12.56
N ILE A 326 4.87 26.36 13.48
CA ILE A 326 4.65 27.66 14.12
C ILE A 326 5.71 27.90 15.19
N GLU A 327 6.51 28.95 15.03
CA GLU A 327 7.37 29.48 16.08
C GLU A 327 6.85 30.83 16.54
N ILE A 328 6.72 31.02 17.85
CA ILE A 328 6.31 32.30 18.42
C ILE A 328 7.57 33.00 18.94
N SER A 329 7.71 34.28 18.59
CA SER A 329 8.72 35.17 19.15
C SER A 329 8.57 35.27 20.67
N GLU A 330 9.66 35.61 21.33
CA GLU A 330 9.61 35.89 22.76
C GLU A 330 8.65 37.05 23.05
N PRO A 331 7.79 36.95 24.07
CA PRO A 331 6.96 38.07 24.51
C PRO A 331 7.83 39.26 24.92
N ASP A 332 7.35 40.47 24.63
CA ASP A 332 8.00 41.69 25.11
C ASP A 332 7.67 41.88 26.61
N PHE A 333 8.67 41.66 27.47
CA PHE A 333 8.51 41.84 28.92
C PHE A 333 8.88 43.26 29.32
N PRO A 334 8.16 43.86 30.30
CA PRO A 334 8.43 45.22 30.73
C PRO A 334 9.81 45.34 31.40
N VAL A 335 10.35 46.56 31.39
CA VAL A 335 11.62 46.88 32.05
C VAL A 335 11.56 46.47 33.53
N GLY A 336 12.60 45.78 34.00
CA GLY A 336 12.67 45.24 35.36
C GLY A 336 12.20 43.80 35.50
N VAL A 337 11.88 43.11 34.40
CA VAL A 337 11.59 41.66 34.42
C VAL A 337 12.70 40.90 33.69
N ASP A 338 13.41 40.05 34.42
CA ASP A 338 14.43 39.16 33.85
C ASP A 338 13.82 37.81 33.47
N ILE A 339 14.25 37.22 32.36
CA ILE A 339 13.88 35.86 31.95
C ILE A 339 15.00 34.92 32.41
N PHE A 340 14.64 33.99 33.29
CA PHE A 340 15.59 33.06 33.89
C PHE A 340 15.76 31.78 33.06
N ASP A 341 14.66 31.24 32.51
CA ASP A 341 14.68 30.02 31.71
C ASP A 341 13.50 29.98 30.73
N ARG A 342 13.71 29.32 29.59
CA ARG A 342 12.70 29.03 28.56
C ARG A 342 12.66 27.53 28.31
N LYS A 343 11.54 26.89 28.67
CA LYS A 343 11.37 25.47 28.39
C LYS A 343 11.07 25.24 26.90
N ARG A 344 11.55 24.11 26.38
CA ARG A 344 11.18 23.66 25.03
C ARG A 344 9.66 23.51 24.93
N PRO A 345 9.06 23.90 23.80
CA PRO A 345 7.63 23.83 23.66
C PRO A 345 7.16 22.38 23.69
N LEU A 346 6.15 22.10 24.52
CA LEU A 346 5.48 20.81 24.53
C LEU A 346 4.37 20.82 23.48
N PHE A 347 4.31 19.77 22.66
CA PHE A 347 3.26 19.59 21.66
C PHE A 347 2.43 18.35 21.98
N ASP A 348 1.17 18.58 22.35
CA ASP A 348 0.19 17.53 22.55
C ASP A 348 -0.74 17.49 21.34
N ARG A 349 -0.62 16.45 20.53
CA ARG A 349 -1.50 16.22 19.39
C ARG A 349 -2.83 15.64 19.85
N ASP A 350 -3.93 16.18 19.34
CA ASP A 350 -5.24 15.56 19.43
C ASP A 350 -5.46 14.67 18.19
N VAL A 351 -5.82 13.40 18.41
CA VAL A 351 -5.95 12.40 17.34
C VAL A 351 -7.41 12.25 16.88
N PHE A 352 -8.32 13.05 17.43
CA PHE A 352 -9.71 13.07 17.00
C PHE A 352 -9.93 14.12 15.91
N ARG A 353 -10.26 13.65 14.69
CA ARG A 353 -10.84 14.34 13.50
C ARG A 353 -9.98 14.23 12.24
N ASP A 354 -10.54 14.72 11.13
CA ASP A 354 -9.89 14.85 9.82
C ASP A 354 -8.88 16.01 9.77
N ASP A 355 -8.76 16.77 10.86
CA ASP A 355 -7.86 17.90 11.02
C ASP A 355 -6.68 17.55 11.91
N PHE A 356 -5.50 18.08 11.56
CA PHE A 356 -4.33 18.02 12.42
C PHE A 356 -4.46 19.07 13.52
N THR A 357 -4.89 18.61 14.69
CA THR A 357 -5.16 19.44 15.88
C THR A 357 -4.14 19.17 16.98
N GLY A 358 -3.91 20.19 17.80
CA GLY A 358 -3.02 20.05 18.95
C GLY A 358 -2.89 21.30 19.79
N VAL A 359 -2.05 21.18 20.80
CA VAL A 359 -1.72 22.24 21.75
C VAL A 359 -0.21 22.37 21.84
N LYS A 360 0.31 23.58 21.57
CA LYS A 360 1.71 23.94 21.72
C LYS A 360 1.85 24.90 22.91
N ARG A 361 2.70 24.55 23.88
CA ARG A 361 2.89 25.34 25.11
C ARG A 361 4.31 25.84 25.23
N TRP A 362 4.48 27.13 25.49
CA TRP A 362 5.76 27.74 25.89
C TRP A 362 5.68 28.15 27.35
N GLU A 363 6.78 27.96 28.07
CA GLU A 363 6.90 28.32 29.48
C GLU A 363 8.15 29.17 29.68
N TYR A 364 7.94 30.34 30.28
CA TYR A 364 8.95 31.34 30.60
C TYR A 364 8.98 31.50 32.12
N ILE A 365 10.15 31.27 32.73
CA ILE A 365 10.37 31.58 34.14
C ILE A 365 10.89 33.01 34.20
N ILE A 366 10.10 33.93 34.76
CA ILE A 366 10.43 35.36 34.82
C ILE A 366 10.57 35.84 36.25
N MET A 367 11.37 36.88 36.48
CA MET A 367 11.67 37.42 37.81
C MET A 367 11.63 38.96 37.79
N PRO A 368 10.72 39.60 38.54
CA PRO A 368 10.71 41.05 38.70
C PRO A 368 11.82 41.51 39.65
N ARG A 369 12.48 42.60 39.26
CA ARG A 369 13.62 43.24 39.94
C ARG A 369 13.23 44.45 40.78
#